data_AF-A0A0D1JND9-F1
#
_entry.id   AF-A0A0D1JND9-F1
#
_cell.length_a   1.000
_cell.length_b   1.000
_cell.length_c   1.000
_cell.angle_alpha   90.00
_cell.angle_beta   90.00
_cell.angle_gamma   90.00
#
_symmetry.space_group_name_H-M   'P 1'
#
loop_
_entity.id
_entity.type
_entity.pdbx_description
1 polymer ?
#
loop_
_entity_poly.entity_id
_entity_poly.type
_entity_poly.pdbx_seq_one_letter_code
_entity_poly.pdbx_strand_id
1 'polypeptide(L)'
;CEPNSVAPAGGAPGDFLSAGGHYQAPGHTAHPMSGDLASLQVRNDGTAQLVTTTDAVTAEQLLAGNKTALIIHEKADNFGNIPADRYAQIQGAVPGADETSMNTGDSGKRVACGVISAG
;
A
#
# COMPACT_ATOMS: atom_id res chain seq x y z
N CYS A 1 5.16 -1.38 -12.60
CA CYS A 1 3.97 -0.57 -12.95
C CYS A 1 3.41 -0.98 -14.30
N GLU A 2 3.21 -2.28 -14.53
CA GLU A 2 2.60 -2.73 -15.80
C GLU A 2 1.07 -2.60 -15.71
N PRO A 3 0.40 -1.95 -16.68
CA PRO A 3 -1.03 -1.63 -16.58
C PRO A 3 -1.96 -2.83 -16.37
N ASN A 4 -1.62 -4.01 -16.87
CA ASN A 4 -2.37 -5.23 -16.62
C ASN A 4 -1.37 -6.37 -16.39
N SER A 5 -1.18 -6.76 -15.14
CA SER A 5 -0.10 -7.68 -14.74
C SER A 5 -0.55 -8.63 -13.64
N VAL A 6 0.24 -9.68 -13.42
CA VAL A 6 0.02 -10.66 -12.36
C VAL A 6 0.95 -10.34 -11.18
N ALA A 7 0.47 -10.54 -9.95
CA ALA A 7 1.28 -10.34 -8.76
C ALA A 7 2.45 -11.34 -8.69
N PRO A 8 3.55 -11.03 -7.98
CA PRO A 8 4.67 -11.96 -7.82
C PRO A 8 4.28 -13.33 -7.22
N ALA A 9 3.24 -13.36 -6.39
CA ALA A 9 2.70 -14.60 -5.81
C ALA A 9 1.72 -15.35 -6.73
N GLY A 10 1.50 -14.88 -7.96
CA GLY A 10 0.51 -15.40 -8.90
C GLY A 10 -0.88 -14.78 -8.74
N GLY A 11 -1.87 -15.37 -9.42
CA GLY A 11 -3.27 -14.93 -9.38
C GLY A 11 -3.80 -14.41 -10.71
N ALA A 12 -5.03 -13.91 -10.68
CA ALA A 12 -5.63 -13.24 -11.84
C ALA A 12 -4.92 -11.91 -12.14
N PRO A 13 -4.79 -11.51 -13.42
CA PRO A 13 -4.19 -10.25 -13.76
C PRO A 13 -5.07 -9.06 -13.36
N GLY A 14 -4.44 -7.91 -13.14
CA GLY A 14 -5.11 -6.65 -12.83
C GLY A 14 -4.16 -5.47 -12.85
N ASP A 15 -4.68 -4.30 -12.46
CA ASP A 15 -3.94 -3.05 -12.57
C ASP A 15 -2.72 -3.04 -11.66
N PHE A 16 -1.53 -2.92 -12.27
CA PHE A 16 -0.25 -2.74 -11.58
C PHE A 16 0.12 -3.81 -10.54
N LEU A 17 -0.39 -5.04 -10.67
CA LEU A 17 -0.13 -6.11 -9.69
C LEU A 17 1.33 -6.58 -9.66
N SER A 18 2.09 -6.45 -10.76
CA SER A 18 3.52 -6.79 -10.78
C SER A 18 4.37 -5.95 -9.83
N ALA A 19 3.83 -4.85 -9.28
CA ALA A 19 4.51 -4.08 -8.23
C ALA A 19 4.57 -4.79 -6.87
N GLY A 20 3.83 -5.89 -6.66
CA GLY A 20 3.80 -6.59 -5.37
C GLY A 20 2.93 -5.91 -4.32
N GLY A 21 3.11 -6.27 -3.05
CA GLY A 21 2.44 -5.66 -1.89
C GLY A 21 3.15 -4.38 -1.42
N HIS A 22 2.75 -3.88 -0.24
CA HIS A 22 3.42 -2.75 0.38
C HIS A 22 4.90 -3.06 0.68
N TYR A 23 5.76 -2.07 0.55
CA TYR A 23 7.20 -2.24 0.75
C TYR A 23 7.52 -2.41 2.23
N GLN A 24 8.36 -3.39 2.54
CA GLN A 24 8.97 -3.56 3.86
C GLN A 24 10.49 -3.46 3.72
N ALA A 25 11.10 -2.56 4.49
CA ALA A 25 12.55 -2.44 4.53
C ALA A 25 13.17 -3.75 5.05
N PRO A 26 14.40 -4.11 4.63
CA PRO A 26 15.06 -5.34 5.08
C PRO A 26 15.06 -5.45 6.61
N GLY A 27 14.52 -6.56 7.13
CA GLY A 27 14.41 -6.82 8.58
C GLY A 27 13.16 -6.23 9.24
N HIS A 28 12.31 -5.50 8.52
CA HIS A 28 11.04 -4.99 9.03
C HIS A 28 9.87 -5.90 8.63
N THR A 29 9.03 -6.27 9.60
CA THR A 29 7.82 -7.08 9.37
C THR A 29 6.61 -6.57 10.17
N ALA A 30 6.78 -5.47 10.90
CA ALA A 30 5.73 -4.90 11.74
C ALA A 30 4.77 -4.01 10.91
N HIS A 31 3.68 -3.61 11.56
CA HIS A 31 2.74 -2.59 11.09
C HIS A 31 2.98 -1.27 11.83
N PRO A 32 2.94 -0.10 11.17
CA PRO A 32 2.74 0.11 9.73
C PRO A 32 3.90 -0.45 8.89
N MET A 33 3.63 -0.85 7.65
CA MET A 33 4.70 -1.29 6.74
C MET A 33 5.60 -0.10 6.39
N SER A 34 6.87 -0.37 6.07
CA SER A 34 7.83 0.71 5.77
C SER A 34 7.41 1.62 4.61
N GLY A 35 6.66 1.07 3.65
CA GLY A 35 6.11 1.77 2.50
C GLY A 35 4.74 2.42 2.72
N ASP A 36 4.13 2.31 3.90
CA ASP A 36 2.88 3.01 4.21
C ASP A 36 3.14 4.52 4.31
N LEU A 37 2.27 5.30 3.68
CA LEU A 37 2.38 6.76 3.62
C LEU A 37 1.06 7.43 3.98
N ALA A 38 1.12 8.71 4.35
CA ALA A 38 -0.08 9.52 4.50
C ALA A 38 -0.91 9.53 3.20
N SER A 39 -2.24 9.58 3.32
CA SER A 39 -3.12 9.54 2.15
C SER A 39 -3.04 10.83 1.31
N LEU A 40 -2.98 10.67 -0.02
CA LEU A 40 -3.11 11.76 -0.97
C LEU A 40 -4.59 12.02 -1.29
N GLN A 41 -5.16 13.09 -0.74
CA GLN A 41 -6.56 13.44 -0.96
C GLN A 41 -6.77 14.26 -2.25
N VAL A 42 -7.58 13.73 -3.16
CA VAL A 42 -8.01 14.42 -4.38
C VAL A 42 -9.20 15.33 -4.06
N ARG A 43 -9.12 16.61 -4.43
CA ARG A 43 -10.20 17.60 -4.25
C ARG A 43 -11.24 17.48 -5.37
N ASN A 44 -12.35 18.21 -5.23
CA ASN A 44 -13.42 18.27 -6.24
C ASN A 44 -12.95 18.74 -7.63
N ASP A 45 -11.84 19.49 -7.69
CA ASP A 45 -11.22 19.94 -8.95
C ASP A 45 -10.34 18.87 -9.61
N GLY A 46 -10.25 17.67 -9.03
CA GLY A 46 -9.44 16.55 -9.53
C GLY A 46 -7.95 16.64 -9.18
N THR A 47 -7.51 17.65 -8.43
CA THR A 47 -6.10 17.84 -8.07
C THR A 47 -5.81 17.40 -6.64
N ALA A 48 -4.56 17.00 -6.39
CA ALA A 48 -4.08 16.60 -5.09
C ALA A 48 -2.62 17.01 -4.89
N GLN A 49 -2.24 17.28 -3.64
CA GLN A 49 -0.85 17.48 -3.27
C GLN A 49 -0.65 16.90 -1.87
N LEU A 50 0.40 16.11 -1.71
CA LEU A 50 0.88 15.64 -0.43
C LEU A 50 2.38 15.90 -0.35
N VAL A 51 2.80 16.47 0.77
CA VAL A 51 4.20 16.50 1.20
C VAL A 51 4.23 15.82 2.56
N THR A 52 5.03 14.78 2.70
CA THR A 52 5.17 14.01 3.93
C THR A 52 6.64 13.63 4.14
N THR A 53 6.95 13.13 5.33
CA THR A 53 8.27 12.62 5.70
C THR A 53 8.11 11.27 6.36
N THR A 54 9.03 10.34 6.06
CA THR A 54 9.16 9.06 6.76
C THR A 54 10.64 8.73 6.89
N ASP A 55 11.02 8.17 8.03
CA ASP A 55 12.36 7.61 8.29
C ASP A 55 12.37 6.07 8.21
N ALA A 56 11.23 5.46 7.83
CA ALA A 56 11.09 4.01 7.72
C ALA A 56 11.79 3.41 6.49
N VAL A 57 12.19 4.24 5.52
CA VAL A 57 12.90 3.83 4.30
C VAL A 57 14.02 4.80 3.95
N THR A 58 15.10 4.29 3.33
CA THR A 58 16.19 5.11 2.78
C THR A 58 16.17 5.12 1.24
N ALA A 59 16.86 6.08 0.62
CA ALA A 59 16.96 6.15 -0.84
C ALA A 59 17.62 4.88 -1.42
N GLU A 60 18.65 4.35 -0.75
CA GLU A 60 19.35 3.14 -1.17
C GLU A 60 18.40 1.93 -1.17
N GLN A 61 17.54 1.83 -0.16
CA GLN A 61 16.54 0.77 -0.05
C GLN A 61 15.50 0.82 -1.18
N LEU A 62 15.03 2.03 -1.52
CA LEU A 62 14.05 2.21 -2.61
C LEU A 62 14.62 1.86 -3.99
N LEU A 63 15.94 2.02 -4.17
CA LEU A 63 16.64 1.78 -5.44
C LEU A 63 17.26 0.37 -5.54
N ALA A 64 17.32 -0.37 -4.44
CA ALA A 64 17.91 -1.70 -4.39
C ALA A 64 17.05 -2.77 -5.10
N GLY A 65 17.71 -3.82 -5.59
CA GLY A 65 17.05 -5.01 -6.14
C GLY A 65 16.08 -4.70 -7.28
N ASN A 66 14.84 -5.16 -7.14
CA ASN A 66 13.76 -4.96 -8.13
C ASN A 66 13.20 -3.52 -8.13
N LYS A 67 13.84 -2.59 -7.42
CA LYS A 67 13.38 -1.23 -7.16
C LYS A 67 12.03 -1.22 -6.43
N THR A 68 11.45 -0.04 -6.32
CA THR A 68 10.14 0.20 -5.69
C THR A 68 9.27 1.07 -6.59
N ALA A 69 7.97 1.07 -6.30
CA ALA A 69 7.00 1.92 -6.98
C ALA A 69 6.09 2.62 -5.98
N LEU A 70 5.74 3.86 -6.27
CA LEU A 70 4.69 4.59 -5.59
C LEU A 70 3.35 4.27 -6.25
N ILE A 71 2.35 3.89 -5.45
CA ILE A 71 1.02 3.51 -5.93
C ILE A 71 -0.02 4.43 -5.29
N ILE A 72 -0.97 4.89 -6.11
CA ILE A 72 -2.18 5.57 -5.63
C ILE A 72 -3.34 4.60 -5.82
N HIS A 73 -4.13 4.43 -4.77
CA HIS A 73 -5.31 3.58 -4.77
C HIS A 73 -6.61 4.36 -5.02
N GLU A 74 -7.67 3.63 -5.38
CA GLU A 74 -9.00 4.19 -5.67
C GLU A 74 -9.66 4.81 -4.43
N LYS A 75 -9.42 4.24 -3.25
CA LYS A 75 -10.05 4.65 -1.98
C LYS A 75 -9.00 5.13 -0.98
N ALA A 76 -9.49 5.79 0.07
CA ALA A 76 -8.66 6.14 1.21
C ALA A 76 -8.16 4.89 1.93
N ASP A 77 -6.94 5.00 2.45
CA ASP A 77 -6.30 3.97 3.27
C ASP A 77 -6.89 3.99 4.68
N ASN A 78 -7.29 2.82 5.18
CA ASN A 78 -7.77 2.68 6.55
C ASN A 78 -6.65 2.36 7.56
N PHE A 79 -5.43 2.06 7.10
CA PHE A 79 -4.25 1.74 7.90
C PHE A 79 -4.43 0.56 8.87
N GLY A 80 -5.36 -0.36 8.58
CA GLY A 80 -5.76 -1.41 9.53
C GLY A 80 -6.52 -0.88 10.75
N ASN A 81 -7.06 0.35 10.70
CA ASN A 81 -7.75 1.00 11.81
C ASN A 81 -9.18 0.47 11.98
N ILE A 82 -9.29 -0.71 12.57
CA ILE A 82 -10.57 -1.36 12.91
C ILE A 82 -10.60 -1.60 14.43
N PRO A 83 -11.32 -0.77 15.22
CA PRO A 83 -11.38 -0.90 16.67
C PRO A 83 -11.94 -2.25 17.14
N ALA A 84 -11.07 -3.05 17.76
CA ALA A 84 -11.37 -4.40 18.22
C ALA A 84 -12.43 -4.46 19.34
N ASP A 85 -12.65 -3.37 20.07
CA ASP A 85 -13.69 -3.25 21.11
C ASP A 85 -15.10 -3.14 20.53
N ARG A 86 -15.24 -2.78 19.25
CA ARG A 86 -16.55 -2.54 18.60
C ARG A 86 -16.79 -3.36 17.34
N TYR A 87 -15.74 -3.81 16.68
CA TYR A 87 -15.83 -4.50 15.39
C TYR A 87 -15.13 -5.84 15.44
N ALA A 88 -15.76 -6.84 14.84
CA ALA A 88 -15.24 -8.19 14.72
C ALA A 88 -15.38 -8.69 13.28
N GLN A 89 -14.42 -9.50 12.86
CA GLN A 89 -14.42 -10.18 11.57
C GLN A 89 -15.63 -11.11 11.47
N ILE A 90 -16.25 -11.19 10.29
CA ILE A 90 -17.40 -12.07 10.05
C ILE A 90 -17.00 -13.53 10.24
N GLN A 91 -15.81 -13.91 9.77
CA GLN A 91 -15.27 -15.25 9.97
C GLN A 91 -14.57 -15.34 11.32
N GLY A 92 -15.02 -16.26 12.18
CA GLY A 92 -14.38 -16.55 13.46
C GLY A 92 -14.63 -15.52 14.57
N ALA A 93 -15.35 -14.42 14.30
CA ALA A 93 -15.64 -13.37 15.27
C ALA A 93 -14.38 -12.78 15.94
N VAL A 94 -13.25 -12.78 15.23
CA VAL A 94 -11.98 -12.24 15.73
C VAL A 94 -12.10 -10.71 15.81
N PRO A 95 -11.82 -10.10 16.96
CA PRO A 95 -11.85 -8.64 17.09
C PRO A 95 -10.82 -7.94 16.19
N GLY A 96 -11.22 -6.81 15.58
CA GLY A 96 -10.31 -5.92 14.86
C GLY A 96 -10.09 -6.26 13.38
N ALA A 97 -9.00 -5.71 12.83
CA ALA A 97 -8.64 -5.82 11.42
C ALA A 97 -8.20 -7.25 11.04
N ASP A 98 -8.54 -7.68 9.83
CA ASP A 98 -8.01 -8.94 9.28
C ASP A 98 -6.66 -8.72 8.59
N GLU A 99 -6.01 -9.81 8.20
CA GLU A 99 -4.70 -9.77 7.53
C GLU A 99 -4.73 -8.96 6.22
N THR A 100 -5.86 -8.96 5.50
CA THR A 100 -5.99 -8.20 4.25
C THR A 100 -6.00 -6.71 4.55
N SER A 101 -6.77 -6.29 5.55
CA SER A 101 -6.84 -4.92 6.04
C SER A 101 -5.46 -4.44 6.49
N MET A 102 -4.75 -5.27 7.27
CA MET A 102 -3.40 -4.97 7.77
C MET A 102 -2.36 -4.84 6.64
N ASN A 103 -2.52 -5.57 5.54
CA ASN A 103 -1.54 -5.59 4.44
C ASN A 103 -1.85 -4.60 3.30
N THR A 104 -3.06 -4.04 3.24
CA THR A 104 -3.54 -3.29 2.06
C THR A 104 -4.27 -1.99 2.37
N GLY A 105 -4.65 -1.77 3.64
CA GLY A 105 -5.44 -0.61 4.02
C GLY A 105 -6.86 -0.59 3.45
N ASP A 106 -7.32 -1.70 2.85
CA ASP A 106 -8.58 -1.84 2.12
C ASP A 106 -8.83 -0.73 1.06
N SER A 107 -7.75 -0.22 0.49
CA SER A 107 -7.79 0.95 -0.41
C SER A 107 -8.35 0.66 -1.81
N GLY A 108 -8.74 -0.58 -2.09
CA GLY A 108 -9.31 -0.99 -3.37
C GLY A 108 -8.27 -1.06 -4.49
N LYS A 109 -8.71 -0.82 -5.73
CA LYS A 109 -7.87 -0.97 -6.93
C LYS A 109 -6.72 0.04 -6.94
N ARG A 110 -5.67 -0.29 -7.69
CA ARG A 110 -4.50 0.57 -7.93
C ARG A 110 -4.79 1.42 -9.17
N VAL A 111 -4.84 2.74 -9.03
CA VAL A 111 -5.27 3.66 -10.11
C VAL A 111 -4.12 4.42 -10.75
N ALA A 112 -2.99 4.54 -10.05
CA ALA A 112 -1.76 5.07 -10.62
C ALA A 112 -0.54 4.36 -10.02
N CYS A 113 0.53 4.27 -10.81
CA CYS A 113 1.78 3.66 -10.40
C CYS A 113 2.96 4.39 -11.04
N GLY A 114 3.95 4.78 -10.24
CA GLY A 114 5.21 5.37 -10.70
C GLY A 114 6.40 4.62 -10.11
N VAL A 115 7.32 4.13 -10.95
CA VAL A 115 8.57 3.52 -10.48
C VAL A 115 9.44 4.60 -9.85
N ILE A 116 9.99 4.34 -8.66
CA ILE A 116 10.95 5.23 -8.01
C ILE A 116 12.32 4.94 -8.62
N SER A 117 12.94 5.97 -9.20
CA SER A 117 14.26 5.90 -9.79
C SER A 117 15.08 7.14 -9.43
N ALA A 118 16.40 7.03 -9.50
CA ALA A 118 17.25 8.20 -9.66
C ALA A 118 16.88 8.83 -11.02
N GLY A 119 16.40 10.07 -11.00
CA GLY A 119 15.95 10.80 -12.18
C GLY A 119 17.04 10.98 -13.25
#